data_AF-A0A857C7J5-F1
#
_entry.id   AF-A0A857C7J5-F1
#
_cell.length_a   1.000
_cell.length_b   1.000
_cell.length_c   1.000
_cell.angle_alpha   90.00
_cell.angle_beta   90.00
_cell.angle_gamma   90.00
#
_symmetry.space_group_name_H-M   'P 1'
#
loop_
_entity.id
_entity.type
_entity.pdbx_description
1 polymer ?
#
loop_
_entity_poly.entity_id
_entity_poly.type
_entity_poly.pdbx_seq_one_letter_code
_entity_poly.pdbx_strand_id
1 'polypeptide(L)'
;MAQIIVTINGRSFRMACDDGEEERLTALARRFDSAIDSLRGSFGEIGDLRLTVMAGIMVTDELVERERRLAALQDEVDSLREARRVALDSSARNDAELAGKIVNAAERIEALADGLARSLRPADA
;
A
#
# COMPACT_ATOMS: atom_id res chain seq x y z
N MET A 1 -21.38 9.05 28.03
CA MET A 1 -19.92 9.26 28.18
C MET A 1 -19.41 8.28 29.18
N ALA A 2 -18.89 7.15 28.70
CA ALA A 2 -18.20 6.20 29.54
C ALA A 2 -16.85 6.78 29.99
N GLN A 3 -16.36 6.29 31.12
CA GLN A 3 -15.04 6.65 31.64
C GLN A 3 -14.33 5.37 32.02
N ILE A 4 -13.04 5.30 31.69
CA ILE A 4 -12.18 4.22 32.12
C ILE A 4 -11.10 4.76 33.05
N ILE A 5 -10.54 3.84 33.85
CA ILE A 5 -9.36 4.11 34.66
C ILE A 5 -8.23 3.25 34.09
N VAL A 6 -7.16 3.92 33.67
CA VAL A 6 -5.93 3.27 33.23
C VAL A 6 -4.82 3.56 34.22
N THR A 7 -3.85 2.65 34.35
CA THR A 7 -2.67 2.86 35.19
C THR A 7 -1.46 3.04 34.29
N ILE A 8 -0.71 4.12 34.51
CA ILE A 8 0.50 4.48 33.77
C ILE A 8 1.53 4.94 34.80
N ASN A 9 2.73 4.36 34.76
CA ASN A 9 3.81 4.60 35.69
C ASN A 9 3.35 4.49 37.16
N GLY A 10 2.56 3.46 37.47
CA GLY A 10 1.98 3.24 38.81
C GLY A 10 0.91 4.26 39.25
N ARG A 11 0.50 5.19 38.38
CA ARG A 11 -0.52 6.20 38.68
C ARG A 11 -1.80 5.95 37.89
N SER A 12 -2.94 6.05 38.56
CA SER A 12 -4.25 5.89 37.92
C SER A 12 -4.73 7.21 37.27
N PHE A 13 -5.13 7.12 36.01
CA PHE A 13 -5.68 8.23 35.23
C PHE A 13 -7.08 7.88 34.77
N ARG A 14 -8.01 8.82 35.00
CA ARG A 14 -9.38 8.72 34.50
C ARG A 14 -9.44 9.35 33.12
N MET A 15 -9.87 8.59 32.13
CA MET A 15 -9.98 9.03 30.74
C MET A 15 -11.41 8.92 30.27
N ALA A 16 -11.87 9.93 29.53
CA ALA A 16 -13.12 9.87 28.80
C ALA A 16 -12.95 8.95 27.60
N CYS A 17 -13.94 8.10 27.34
CA CYS A 17 -13.96 7.24 26.18
C CYS A 17 -15.34 7.25 25.52
N ASP A 18 -15.33 7.11 24.20
CA ASP A 18 -16.54 6.83 23.44
C ASP A 18 -16.90 5.34 23.53
N ASP A 19 -18.16 5.02 23.24
CA ASP A 19 -18.66 3.65 23.34
C ASP A 19 -17.86 2.74 22.39
N GLY A 20 -17.22 1.72 22.95
CA GLY A 20 -16.37 0.76 22.21
C GLY A 20 -14.88 1.11 22.12
N GLU A 21 -14.42 2.27 22.62
CA GLU A 21 -12.98 2.61 22.61
C GLU A 21 -12.20 2.14 23.86
N GLU A 22 -12.91 1.57 24.84
CA GLU A 22 -12.39 1.21 26.16
C GLU A 22 -11.16 0.27 26.10
N GLU A 23 -11.26 -0.79 25.29
CA GLU A 23 -10.18 -1.77 25.11
C GLU A 23 -8.98 -1.14 24.40
N ARG A 24 -9.23 -0.34 23.37
CA ARG A 24 -8.18 0.38 22.63
C ARG A 24 -7.41 1.33 23.53
N LEU A 25 -8.10 2.15 24.33
CA LEU A 25 -7.45 3.07 25.25
C LEU A 25 -6.67 2.34 26.34
N THR A 26 -7.18 1.22 26.85
CA THR A 26 -6.47 0.37 27.79
C THR A 26 -5.19 -0.21 27.17
N ALA A 27 -5.25 -0.66 25.93
CA ALA A 27 -4.08 -1.17 25.21
C ALA A 27 -3.03 -0.08 24.95
N LEU A 28 -3.46 1.13 24.58
CA LEU A 28 -2.58 2.29 24.39
C LEU A 28 -1.88 2.68 25.70
N ALA A 29 -2.61 2.71 26.82
CA ALA A 29 -2.04 2.98 28.13
C ALA A 29 -0.98 1.94 28.53
N ARG A 30 -1.24 0.65 28.34
CA ARG A 30 -0.26 -0.43 28.61
C ARG A 30 1.00 -0.30 27.74
N ARG A 31 0.83 0.05 26.45
CA ARG A 31 1.98 0.26 25.56
C ARG A 31 2.82 1.45 26.03
N PHE A 32 2.19 2.54 26.44
CA PHE A 32 2.88 3.70 26.97
C PHE A 32 3.59 3.40 28.30
N ASP A 33 2.95 2.64 29.19
CA ASP A 33 3.53 2.16 30.44
C ASP A 33 4.79 1.30 30.19
N SER A 34 4.73 0.38 29.22
CA SER A 34 5.88 -0.43 28.81
C SER A 34 7.06 0.40 28.28
N ALA A 35 6.77 1.53 27.60
CA ALA A 35 7.79 2.45 27.14
C ALA A 35 8.49 3.17 28.33
N ILE A 36 7.73 3.53 29.36
CA ILE A 36 8.27 4.11 30.59
C ILE A 36 9.14 3.08 31.33
N ASP A 37 8.70 1.83 31.45
CA ASP A 37 9.47 0.76 32.09
C ASP A 37 10.78 0.47 31.35
N SER A 38 10.75 0.48 30.03
CA SER A 38 11.96 0.31 29.19
C SER A 38 12.99 1.42 29.44
N LEU A 39 12.52 2.67 29.56
CA LEU A 39 13.37 3.81 29.88
C LEU A 39 13.86 3.75 31.33
N ARG A 40 13.03 3.32 32.28
CA ARG A 40 13.43 3.08 33.68
C ARG A 40 14.56 2.06 33.75
N GLY A 41 14.49 0.98 32.98
CA GLY A 41 15.56 -0.02 32.89
C GLY A 41 16.89 0.51 32.31
N SER A 42 16.82 1.48 31.39
CA SER A 42 18.00 2.02 30.69
C SER A 42 18.64 3.22 31.41
N PHE A 43 17.83 4.10 31.98
CA PHE A 43 18.26 5.36 32.58
C PHE A 43 18.22 5.35 34.11
N GLY A 44 17.63 4.32 34.73
CA GLY A 44 17.38 4.25 36.16
C GLY A 44 16.27 5.21 36.61
N GLU A 45 16.13 5.40 37.91
CA GLU A 45 15.10 6.25 38.51
C GLU A 45 15.50 7.73 38.52
N ILE A 46 15.59 8.34 37.34
CA ILE A 46 15.93 9.76 37.16
C ILE A 46 14.77 10.72 37.48
N GLY A 47 13.63 10.16 37.90
CA GLY A 47 12.39 10.86 38.25
C GLY A 47 11.23 10.51 37.31
N ASP A 48 10.06 10.21 37.89
CA ASP A 48 8.86 9.76 37.17
C ASP A 48 8.40 10.71 36.07
N LEU A 49 8.44 12.03 36.33
CA LEU A 49 8.05 13.02 35.34
C LEU A 49 9.01 13.02 34.14
N ARG A 50 10.32 12.92 34.38
CA ARG A 50 11.32 12.90 33.32
C ARG A 50 11.20 11.66 32.45
N LEU A 51 11.02 10.49 33.08
CA LEU A 51 10.77 9.24 32.36
C LEU A 51 9.49 9.31 31.53
N THR A 52 8.40 9.85 32.08
CA THR A 52 7.12 10.00 31.36
C THR A 52 7.25 10.93 30.15
N VAL A 53 7.95 12.07 30.30
CA VAL A 53 8.20 13.02 29.20
C VAL A 53 9.06 12.38 28.11
N MET A 54 10.14 11.68 28.50
CA MET A 54 11.00 10.97 27.55
C MET A 54 10.23 9.88 26.79
N ALA A 55 9.39 9.10 27.49
CA ALA A 55 8.52 8.10 26.85
C ALA A 55 7.57 8.77 25.85
N GLY A 56 6.97 9.90 26.21
CA GLY A 56 6.06 10.65 25.33
C GLY A 56 6.76 11.13 24.04
N ILE A 57 7.95 11.70 24.17
CA ILE A 57 8.73 12.15 23.00
C ILE A 57 9.15 10.95 22.15
N MET A 58 9.64 9.86 22.76
CA MET A 58 10.07 8.66 22.04
C MET A 58 8.93 8.01 21.25
N VAL A 59 7.73 7.88 21.84
CA VAL A 59 6.57 7.32 21.15
C VAL A 59 6.10 8.25 20.02
N THR A 60 6.22 9.57 20.21
CA THR A 60 5.90 10.55 19.15
C THR A 60 6.90 10.46 17.99
N ASP A 61 8.19 10.30 18.28
CA ASP A 61 9.22 10.10 17.26
C ASP A 61 8.99 8.80 16.47
N GLU A 62 8.65 7.70 17.16
CA GLU A 62 8.28 6.45 16.51
C GLU A 62 7.07 6.64 15.57
N LEU A 63 6.05 7.39 15.99
CA LEU A 63 4.88 7.68 15.16
C LEU A 63 5.26 8.46 13.89
N VAL A 64 6.04 9.54 14.03
CA VAL A 64 6.50 10.36 12.90
C VAL A 64 7.31 9.52 11.91
N GLU A 65 8.18 8.64 12.39
CA GLU A 65 8.95 7.75 11.54
C GLU A 65 8.06 6.74 10.80
N ARG A 66 7.01 6.23 11.45
CA ARG A 66 6.04 5.33 10.79
C ARG A 66 5.20 6.06 9.74
N GLU A 67 4.77 7.28 10.02
CA GLU A 67 4.04 8.13 9.06
C GLU A 67 4.89 8.41 7.81
N ARG A 68 6.19 8.71 7.98
CA ARG A 68 7.13 8.89 6.86
C ARG A 68 7.25 7.63 6.00
N ARG A 69 7.37 6.45 6.63
CA ARG A 69 7.45 5.17 5.91
C ARG A 69 6.15 4.87 5.17
N LEU A 70 5.00 5.14 5.78
CA LEU A 70 3.70 4.99 5.12
C LEU A 70 3.58 5.89 3.90
N ALA A 71 4.00 7.15 3.99
CA ALA A 71 4.02 8.07 2.86
C ALA A 71 4.91 7.54 1.72
N ALA A 72 6.12 7.10 2.03
CA ALA A 72 7.04 6.54 1.03
C ALA A 72 6.48 5.27 0.35
N LEU A 73 5.84 4.37 1.12
CA LEU A 73 5.19 3.18 0.57
C LEU A 73 3.99 3.53 -0.31
N GLN A 74 3.23 4.58 0.05
CA GLN A 74 2.11 5.05 -0.75
C GLN A 74 2.60 5.58 -2.11
N ASP A 75 3.68 6.37 -2.11
CA ASP A 75 4.31 6.86 -3.34
C ASP A 75 4.81 5.71 -4.23
N GLU A 76 5.42 4.68 -3.62
CA GLU A 76 5.88 3.50 -4.34
C GLU A 76 4.71 2.75 -4.98
N VAL A 77 3.63 2.51 -4.23
CA VAL A 77 2.41 1.85 -4.75
C VAL A 77 1.82 2.63 -5.92
N ASP A 78 1.77 3.96 -5.84
CA ASP A 78 1.22 4.78 -6.91
C ASP A 78 2.13 4.79 -8.15
N SER A 79 3.45 4.78 -7.96
CA SER A 79 4.41 4.62 -9.07
C SER A 79 4.28 3.26 -9.77
N LEU A 80 4.08 2.17 -9.01
CA LEU A 80 3.88 0.82 -9.55
C LEU A 80 2.56 0.71 -10.30
N ARG A 81 1.50 1.33 -9.78
CA ARG A 81 0.20 1.41 -10.47
C ARG A 81 0.31 2.13 -11.80
N GLU A 82 1.05 3.23 -11.84
CA GLU A 82 1.28 3.98 -13.08
C GLU A 82 2.10 3.18 -14.08
N ALA A 83 3.22 2.59 -13.66
CA ALA A 83 4.05 1.74 -14.51
C ALA A 83 3.24 0.56 -15.08
N ARG A 84 2.40 -0.08 -14.26
CA ARG A 84 1.50 -1.15 -14.70
C ARG A 84 0.49 -0.66 -15.73
N ARG A 85 -0.09 0.52 -15.54
CA ARG A 85 -1.03 1.12 -16.49
C ARG A 85 -0.37 1.37 -17.84
N VAL A 86 0.82 1.97 -17.85
CA VAL A 86 1.60 2.23 -19.08
C VAL A 86 1.95 0.93 -19.80
N ALA A 87 2.36 -0.11 -19.05
CA ALA A 87 2.69 -1.41 -19.63
C ALA A 87 1.47 -2.10 -20.28
N LEU A 88 0.31 -2.06 -19.62
CA LEU A 88 -0.93 -2.62 -20.16
C LEU A 88 -1.42 -1.88 -21.41
N ASP A 89 -1.37 -0.55 -21.41
CA ASP A 89 -1.73 0.25 -22.59
C ASP A 89 -0.78 -0.03 -23.77
N SER A 90 0.53 -0.11 -23.49
CA SER A 90 1.53 -0.45 -24.51
C SER A 90 1.31 -1.86 -25.08
N SER A 91 1.01 -2.85 -24.23
CA SER A 91 0.67 -4.21 -24.68
C SER A 91 -0.57 -4.21 -25.56
N ALA A 92 -1.65 -3.52 -25.13
CA ALA A 92 -2.89 -3.46 -25.90
C ALA A 92 -2.69 -2.82 -27.29
N ARG A 93 -1.88 -1.77 -27.38
CA ARG A 93 -1.52 -1.14 -28.66
C ARG A 93 -0.72 -2.09 -29.56
N ASN A 94 0.28 -2.78 -29.00
CA ASN A 94 1.07 -3.76 -29.75
C ASN A 94 0.21 -4.93 -30.24
N ASP A 95 -0.71 -5.43 -29.42
CA ASP A 95 -1.64 -6.51 -29.77
C ASP A 95 -2.57 -6.08 -30.92
N ALA A 96 -3.11 -4.85 -30.85
CA ALA A 96 -3.94 -4.30 -31.92
C ALA A 96 -3.16 -4.12 -33.24
N GLU A 97 -1.92 -3.63 -33.18
CA GLU A 97 -1.06 -3.50 -34.35
C GLU A 97 -0.74 -4.87 -34.97
N LEU A 98 -0.41 -5.86 -34.14
CA LEU A 98 -0.12 -7.21 -34.59
C LEU A 98 -1.34 -7.87 -35.24
N ALA A 99 -2.52 -7.73 -34.63
CA ALA A 99 -3.77 -8.22 -35.19
C ALA A 99 -4.04 -7.60 -36.57
N GLY A 100 -3.86 -6.28 -36.72
CA GLY A 100 -4.01 -5.60 -38.01
C GLY A 100 -3.05 -6.11 -39.08
N LYS A 101 -1.78 -6.38 -38.73
CA LYS A 101 -0.80 -6.98 -39.64
C LYS A 101 -1.19 -8.40 -40.07
N ILE A 102 -1.71 -9.21 -39.15
CA ILE A 102 -2.19 -10.56 -39.44
C ILE A 102 -3.37 -10.51 -40.42
N VAL A 103 -4.34 -9.62 -40.19
CA VAL A 103 -5.47 -9.42 -41.10
C VAL A 103 -5.00 -9.03 -42.50
N ASN A 104 -4.09 -8.05 -42.62
CA ASN A 104 -3.56 -7.64 -43.92
C ASN A 104 -2.81 -8.79 -44.63
N ALA A 105 -2.03 -9.58 -43.89
CA ALA A 105 -1.34 -10.73 -44.46
C ALA A 105 -2.32 -11.78 -44.98
N ALA A 106 -3.40 -12.06 -44.24
CA ALA A 106 -4.45 -12.97 -44.66
C ALA A 106 -5.15 -12.47 -45.94
N GLU A 107 -5.55 -11.20 -45.99
CA GLU A 107 -6.16 -10.59 -47.19
C GLU A 107 -5.25 -10.70 -48.42
N ARG A 108 -3.94 -10.52 -48.26
CA ARG A 108 -2.97 -10.67 -49.35
C ARG A 108 -2.84 -12.12 -49.82
N ILE A 109 -2.87 -13.08 -48.89
CA ILE A 109 -2.85 -14.51 -49.21
C ILE A 109 -4.11 -14.90 -49.97
N GLU A 110 -5.28 -14.44 -49.53
CA GLU A 110 -6.57 -14.66 -50.22
C GLU A 110 -6.55 -14.07 -51.64
N ALA A 111 -6.08 -12.83 -51.79
CA ALA A 111 -5.98 -12.19 -53.11
C ALA A 111 -5.04 -12.93 -54.07
N LEU A 112 -3.91 -13.45 -53.55
CA LEU A 112 -2.97 -14.28 -54.34
C LEU A 112 -3.61 -15.62 -54.73
N ALA A 113 -4.29 -16.28 -53.78
CA ALA A 113 -4.99 -17.54 -54.03
C ALA A 113 -6.08 -17.38 -55.09
N ASP A 114 -6.88 -16.31 -55.04
CA ASP A 114 -7.89 -15.97 -56.05
C ASP A 114 -7.27 -15.63 -57.42
N GLY A 115 -6.10 -14.99 -57.42
CA GLY A 115 -5.33 -14.73 -58.64
C GLY A 115 -4.89 -16.04 -59.32
N LEU A 116 -4.33 -16.95 -58.53
CA LEU A 116 -3.93 -18.29 -58.97
C LEU A 116 -5.12 -19.14 -59.43
N ALA A 117 -6.23 -19.13 -58.69
CA ALA A 117 -7.43 -19.87 -59.06
C ALA A 117 -8.01 -19.38 -60.40
N ARG A 118 -7.96 -18.07 -60.66
CA ARG A 118 -8.39 -17.49 -61.95
C ARG A 118 -7.45 -17.86 -63.09
N SER A 119 -6.13 -17.89 -62.88
CA SER A 119 -5.17 -18.24 -63.92
C SER A 119 -5.16 -19.74 -64.25
N LEU A 120 -5.54 -20.58 -63.29
CA LEU A 120 -5.64 -22.04 -63.45
C LEU A 120 -7.00 -22.50 -63.98
N ARG A 121 -8.01 -21.62 -64.11
CA ARG A 121 -9.23 -21.96 -64.85
C ARG A 121 -8.85 -22.18 -66.31
N PRO A 122 -9.00 -23.40 -66.85
CA PRO A 122 -8.82 -23.59 -68.28
C PRO A 122 -9.81 -22.67 -69.00
N ALA A 123 -9.36 -22.05 -70.10
CA ALA A 123 -10.30 -21.61 -71.12
C ALA A 123 -11.00 -22.89 -71.58
N ASP A 124 -12.20 -23.15 -71.06
CA ASP A 124 -12.92 -24.37 -71.40
C ASP A 124 -13.11 -24.46 -72.92
N ALA A 125 -13.04 -25.72 -73.35
CA ALA A 125 -13.52 -26.32 -74.59
C ALA A 125 -14.64 -25.58 -75.35
#